data_AF-A0A024TTA8-F1
#
_entry.id   AF-A0A024TTA8-F1
#
_cell.length_a   1.000
_cell.length_b   1.000
_cell.length_c   1.000
_cell.angle_alpha   90.00
_cell.angle_beta   90.00
_cell.angle_gamma   90.00
#
_symmetry.space_group_name_H-M   'P 1'
#
loop_
_entity.id
_entity.type
_entity.pdbx_description
1 polymer ?
#
loop_
_entity_poly.entity_id
_entity_poly.type
_entity_poly.pdbx_seq_one_letter_code
_entity_poly.pdbx_strand_id
1 'polypeptide(L)'
;MLGDKHALHVKHLQEPHLTHSELALWAKETFNLCSTPSNQNVGRAIARHKIQSQRADIKARSIDLDVALPAVESRLVEWVLRCEELGVCLTGELIRKHATRKHGLTSKIQHGEAGSTSLEAVAEGRRDIQAATSGFSAMDVYNMDETSFF
;
A
#
# COMPACT_ATOMS: atom_id res chain seq x y z
N MET A 1 7.78 -11.89 9.62
CA MET A 1 6.78 -10.80 9.70
C MET A 1 5.66 -11.30 10.60
N LEU A 2 5.16 -10.56 11.60
CA LEU A 2 4.06 -11.05 12.45
C LEU A 2 2.84 -11.35 11.57
N GLY A 3 2.43 -12.63 11.50
CA GLY A 3 1.41 -13.12 10.58
C GLY A 3 0.01 -12.54 10.85
N ASP A 4 -0.31 -12.28 12.12
CA ASP A 4 -1.53 -11.59 12.52
C ASP A 4 -1.24 -10.59 13.65
N LYS A 5 -0.99 -9.34 13.28
CA LYS A 5 -0.63 -8.27 14.21
C LYS A 5 -1.79 -7.90 15.15
N HIS A 6 -3.04 -8.11 14.72
CA HIS A 6 -4.22 -7.83 15.54
C HIS A 6 -4.42 -8.91 16.61
N ALA A 7 -4.19 -10.17 16.28
CA ALA A 7 -4.23 -11.27 17.26
C ALA A 7 -3.26 -11.04 18.43
N LEU A 8 -2.10 -10.42 18.20
CA LEU A 8 -1.17 -10.02 19.26
C LEU A 8 -1.77 -8.97 20.21
N HIS A 9 -2.49 -7.98 19.68
CA HIS A 9 -3.20 -6.99 20.50
C HIS A 9 -4.31 -7.65 21.33
N VAL A 10 -5.09 -8.56 20.74
CA VAL A 10 -6.14 -9.32 21.44
C VAL A 10 -5.55 -10.13 22.60
N LYS A 11 -4.43 -10.83 22.37
CA LYS A 11 -3.74 -11.59 23.41
C LYS A 11 -3.28 -10.70 24.57
N HIS A 12 -2.76 -9.51 24.29
CA HIS A 12 -2.37 -8.54 25.33
C HIS A 12 -3.58 -8.03 26.13
N LEU A 13 -4.75 -7.84 25.51
CA LEU A 13 -5.97 -7.47 26.22
C LEU A 13 -6.50 -8.60 27.12
N GLN A 14 -6.37 -9.84 26.68
CA GLN A 14 -6.78 -11.01 27.46
C GLN A 14 -5.86 -11.24 28.66
N GLU A 15 -4.56 -10.99 28.49
CA GLU A 15 -3.54 -11.22 29.51
C GLU A 15 -2.63 -9.97 29.67
N PRO A 16 -3.13 -8.89 30.32
CA PRO A 16 -2.39 -7.62 30.44
C PRO A 16 -1.13 -7.70 31.30
N HIS A 17 -1.01 -8.77 32.10
CA HIS A 17 0.13 -9.03 32.98
C HIS A 17 1.33 -9.64 32.23
N LEU A 18 1.12 -10.18 31.02
CA LEU A 18 2.20 -10.74 30.23
C LEU A 18 3.17 -9.63 29.80
N THR A 19 4.45 -9.92 29.98
CA THR A 19 5.53 -9.09 29.48
C THR A 19 5.63 -9.16 27.96
N HIS A 20 6.25 -8.14 27.34
CA HIS A 20 6.50 -8.15 25.90
C HIS A 20 7.36 -9.33 25.43
N SER A 21 8.26 -9.84 26.28
CA SER A 21 9.07 -11.03 26.00
C SER A 21 8.21 -12.29 25.90
N GLU A 22 7.27 -12.47 26.82
CA GLU A 22 6.37 -13.62 26.81
C GLU A 22 5.41 -13.55 25.61
N LEU A 23 4.90 -12.35 25.30
CA LEU A 23 4.12 -12.11 24.08
C LEU A 23 4.93 -12.37 22.80
N ALA A 24 6.24 -12.10 22.80
CA ALA A 24 7.12 -12.39 21.68
C ALA A 24 7.31 -13.91 21.47
N LEU A 25 7.50 -14.67 22.54
CA LEU A 25 7.54 -16.14 22.53
C LEU A 25 6.23 -16.72 22.01
N TRP A 26 5.11 -16.27 22.57
CA TRP A 26 3.77 -16.67 22.11
C TRP A 26 3.56 -16.39 20.62
N ALA A 27 3.97 -15.22 20.13
CA ALA A 27 3.85 -14.85 18.72
C ALA A 27 4.72 -15.73 17.82
N LYS A 28 5.91 -16.12 18.27
CA LYS A 28 6.80 -17.03 17.53
C LYS A 28 6.15 -18.40 17.34
N GLU A 29 5.62 -18.97 18.42
CA GLU A 29 4.98 -20.28 18.41
C GLU A 29 3.66 -20.25 17.62
N THR A 30 2.81 -19.25 17.87
CA THR A 30 1.48 -19.15 17.25
C THR A 30 1.55 -18.87 15.76
N PHE A 31 2.47 -18.00 15.32
CA PHE A 31 2.59 -17.62 13.90
C PHE A 31 3.71 -18.38 13.17
N ASN A 32 4.33 -19.38 13.80
CA ASN A 32 5.44 -20.16 13.24
C ASN A 32 6.57 -19.26 12.68
N LEU A 33 7.00 -18.26 13.46
CA LEU A 33 8.05 -17.33 13.04
C LEU A 33 9.43 -17.97 13.14
N CYS A 34 10.28 -17.73 12.14
CA CYS A 34 11.68 -18.18 12.14
C CYS A 34 12.48 -17.62 13.33
N SER A 35 12.18 -16.38 13.75
CA SER A 35 12.85 -15.72 14.88
C SER A 35 11.84 -15.09 15.84
N THR A 36 12.25 -14.99 17.11
CA THR A 36 11.47 -14.30 18.14
C THR A 36 11.46 -12.79 17.83
N PRO A 37 10.29 -12.14 17.73
CA PRO A 37 10.23 -10.70 17.49
C PRO A 37 10.81 -9.93 18.68
N SER A 38 11.43 -8.78 18.43
CA SER A 38 11.93 -7.92 19.51
C SER A 38 10.80 -7.32 20.34
N ASN A 39 11.05 -7.03 21.61
CA ASN A 39 10.10 -6.35 22.50
C ASN A 39 9.58 -5.03 21.89
N GLN A 40 10.45 -4.30 21.19
CA GLN A 40 10.06 -3.07 20.49
C GLN A 40 9.06 -3.34 19.37
N ASN A 41 9.24 -4.43 18.60
CA ASN A 41 8.32 -4.80 17.54
C ASN A 41 6.96 -5.25 18.11
N VAL A 42 6.96 -6.00 19.21
CA VAL A 42 5.74 -6.39 19.92
C VAL A 42 4.99 -5.15 20.41
N GLY A 43 5.66 -4.23 21.12
CA GLY A 43 5.01 -3.00 21.61
C GLY A 43 4.46 -2.12 20.48
N ARG A 44 5.20 -1.98 19.38
CA ARG A 44 4.73 -1.26 18.17
C ARG A 44 3.51 -1.93 17.55
N ALA A 45 3.50 -3.27 17.48
CA ALA A 45 2.39 -4.01 16.91
C ALA A 45 1.11 -3.84 17.74
N ILE A 46 1.21 -3.97 19.06
CA ILE A 46 0.09 -3.76 20.00
C ILE A 46 -0.44 -2.33 19.87
N ALA A 47 0.43 -1.32 19.85
CA ALA A 47 0.02 0.09 19.78
C ALA A 47 -0.70 0.44 18.46
N ARG A 48 -0.28 -0.15 17.33
CA ARG A 48 -0.78 0.19 15.99
C ARG A 48 -1.98 -0.63 15.53
N HIS A 49 -2.08 -1.88 15.94
CA HIS A 49 -3.09 -2.82 15.40
C HIS A 49 -4.25 -3.06 16.38
N LYS A 50 -4.72 -1.98 17.02
CA LYS A 50 -5.88 -2.01 17.92
C LYS A 50 -7.17 -2.41 17.22
N ILE A 51 -7.30 -2.02 15.96
CA ILE A 51 -8.44 -2.32 15.09
C ILE A 51 -7.98 -3.36 14.07
N GLN A 52 -8.81 -4.39 13.85
CA GLN A 52 -8.56 -5.37 12.80
C GLN A 52 -8.77 -4.72 11.43
N SER A 53 -7.74 -4.73 10.58
CA SER A 53 -7.90 -4.28 9.20
C SER A 53 -8.70 -5.33 8.42
N GLN A 54 -9.74 -4.87 7.72
CA GLN A 54 -10.63 -5.70 6.90
C GLN A 54 -10.16 -5.83 5.44
N ARG A 55 -8.95 -5.35 5.13
CA ARG A 55 -8.45 -5.33 3.75
C ARG A 55 -8.05 -6.73 3.28
N ALA A 56 -8.47 -7.09 2.07
CA ALA A 56 -8.14 -8.39 1.48
C ALA A 56 -6.63 -8.59 1.25
N ASP A 57 -5.89 -7.50 1.01
CA ASP A 57 -4.44 -7.49 0.75
C ASP A 57 -3.59 -7.27 2.01
N ILE A 58 -4.17 -7.37 3.22
CA ILE A 58 -3.49 -7.08 4.49
C ILE A 58 -2.19 -7.88 4.69
N LYS A 59 -2.14 -9.12 4.18
CA LYS A 59 -0.95 -9.99 4.28
C LYS A 59 0.16 -9.60 3.28
N ALA A 60 -0.19 -8.89 2.22
CA ALA A 60 0.75 -8.46 1.19
C ALA A 60 1.35 -7.07 1.48
N ARG A 61 0.66 -6.24 2.28
CA ARG A 61 1.14 -4.90 2.64
C ARG A 61 1.92 -4.88 3.95
N SER A 62 3.05 -4.18 3.92
CA SER A 62 3.84 -3.91 5.14
C SER A 62 3.24 -2.77 5.99
N ILE A 63 2.51 -1.84 5.36
CA ILE A 63 2.00 -0.60 5.97
C ILE A 63 0.47 -0.55 5.89
N ASP A 64 -0.17 -0.44 7.06
CA ASP A 64 -1.57 -0.03 7.16
C ASP A 64 -1.62 1.50 7.13
N LEU A 65 -2.26 2.05 6.09
CA LEU A 65 -2.53 3.49 5.99
C LEU A 65 -3.93 3.76 6.53
N ASP A 66 -4.02 4.76 7.41
CA ASP A 66 -5.30 5.27 7.90
C ASP A 66 -6.16 5.74 6.74
N VAL A 67 -7.41 5.32 6.74
CA VAL A 67 -8.40 5.78 5.76
C VAL A 67 -8.73 7.23 6.10
N ALA A 68 -8.43 8.15 5.19
CA ALA A 68 -8.65 9.58 5.41
C ALA A 68 -10.14 9.93 5.63
N LEU A 69 -11.06 9.18 5.00
CA LEU A 69 -12.50 9.43 5.02
C LEU A 69 -13.29 8.11 5.21
N PRO A 70 -13.25 7.51 6.42
CA PRO A 70 -13.80 6.18 6.65
C PRO A 70 -15.30 6.09 6.35
N ALA A 71 -16.06 7.12 6.73
CA ALA A 71 -17.50 7.17 6.45
C ALA A 71 -17.82 7.21 4.94
N VAL A 72 -16.94 7.80 4.12
CA VAL A 72 -17.14 7.86 2.67
C VAL A 72 -16.81 6.52 2.02
N GLU A 73 -15.71 5.90 2.42
CA GLU A 73 -15.35 4.54 1.98
C GLU A 73 -16.47 3.54 2.31
N SER A 74 -17.01 3.56 3.53
CA SER A 74 -18.13 2.68 3.90
C SER A 74 -19.35 2.86 2.99
N ARG A 75 -19.75 4.11 2.71
CA ARG A 75 -20.89 4.40 1.82
C ARG A 75 -20.62 4.02 0.37
N LEU A 76 -19.37 4.13 -0.07
CA LEU A 76 -18.96 3.72 -1.42
C LEU A 76 -19.02 2.20 -1.56
N VAL A 77 -18.51 1.45 -0.58
CA VAL A 77 -18.59 -0.01 -0.53
C VAL A 77 -20.04 -0.49 -0.53
N GLU A 78 -20.91 0.10 0.30
CA GLU A 78 -22.34 -0.22 0.28
C GLU A 78 -22.98 0.01 -1.08
N TRP A 79 -22.60 1.08 -1.78
CA TRP A 79 -23.12 1.35 -3.13
C TRP A 79 -22.60 0.33 -4.15
N VAL A 80 -21.31 -0.04 -4.06
CA VAL A 80 -20.71 -1.07 -4.90
C VAL A 80 -21.43 -2.41 -4.73
N LEU A 81 -21.63 -2.86 -3.49
CA LEU A 81 -22.31 -4.12 -3.18
C LEU A 81 -23.75 -4.15 -3.71
N ARG A 82 -24.50 -3.05 -3.58
CA ARG A 82 -25.85 -2.95 -4.17
C ARG A 82 -25.84 -3.04 -5.69
N CYS A 83 -24.84 -2.46 -6.36
CA CYS A 83 -24.72 -2.57 -7.81
C CYS A 83 -24.37 -4.01 -8.24
N GLU A 84 -23.53 -4.71 -7.49
CA GLU A 84 -23.22 -6.13 -7.71
C GLU A 84 -24.46 -7.01 -7.56
N GLU A 85 -25.28 -6.78 -6.52
CA GLU A 85 -26.54 -7.50 -6.30
C GLU A 85 -27.54 -7.29 -7.47
N LEU A 86 -27.56 -6.08 -8.04
CA LEU A 86 -28.37 -5.75 -9.21
C LEU A 86 -27.76 -6.24 -10.54
N GLY A 87 -26.60 -6.90 -10.52
CA GLY A 87 -25.91 -7.40 -11.71
C GLY A 87 -25.31 -6.30 -12.59
N VAL A 88 -25.08 -5.10 -12.03
CA VAL A 88 -24.51 -3.97 -12.77
C VAL A 88 -22.99 -4.10 -12.81
N CYS A 89 -22.41 -4.16 -14.02
CA CYS A 89 -20.97 -4.13 -14.18
C CYS A 89 -20.40 -2.75 -13.79
N LEU A 90 -19.74 -2.69 -12.64
CA LEU A 90 -19.05 -1.49 -12.19
C LEU A 90 -17.65 -1.41 -12.80
N THR A 91 -17.38 -0.33 -13.55
CA THR A 91 -16.02 0.03 -13.95
C THR A 91 -15.43 1.01 -12.94
N GLY A 92 -14.09 1.06 -12.84
CA GLY A 92 -13.41 2.03 -11.98
C GLY A 92 -13.76 3.49 -12.31
N GLU A 93 -14.14 3.79 -13.55
CA GLU A 93 -14.63 5.12 -13.93
C GLU A 93 -16.00 5.45 -13.33
N LEU A 94 -16.91 4.48 -13.28
CA LEU A 94 -18.24 4.67 -12.68
C LEU A 94 -18.11 4.95 -11.18
N ILE A 95 -17.23 4.21 -10.51
CA ILE A 95 -16.89 4.39 -9.09
C ILE A 95 -16.32 5.79 -8.86
N ARG A 96 -15.35 6.22 -9.68
CA ARG A 96 -14.79 7.59 -9.60
C ARG A 96 -15.87 8.66 -9.79
N LYS A 97 -16.73 8.52 -10.81
CA LYS A 97 -17.84 9.48 -11.05
C LYS A 97 -18.78 9.56 -9.86
N HIS A 98 -19.12 8.44 -9.22
CA HIS A 98 -19.96 8.43 -8.03
C HIS A 98 -19.28 9.14 -6.85
N ALA A 99 -18.01 8.81 -6.60
CA ALA A 99 -17.20 9.41 -5.54
C ALA A 99 -17.03 10.93 -5.71
N THR A 100 -16.73 11.41 -6.91
CA THR A 100 -16.53 12.84 -7.18
C THR A 100 -17.84 13.62 -7.10
N ARG A 101 -18.92 13.13 -7.74
CA ARG A 101 -20.20 13.85 -7.77
C ARG A 101 -20.89 13.91 -6.41
N LYS A 102 -20.82 12.84 -5.63
CA LYS A 102 -21.58 12.71 -4.38
C LYS A 102 -20.79 13.16 -3.15
N HIS A 103 -19.46 13.09 -3.20
CA HIS A 103 -18.60 13.31 -2.04
C HIS A 103 -17.46 14.30 -2.28
N GLY A 104 -17.37 14.93 -3.46
CA GLY A 104 -16.34 15.94 -3.75
C GLY A 104 -14.92 15.38 -3.81
N LEU A 105 -14.77 14.05 -3.96
CA LEU A 105 -13.47 13.40 -3.98
C LEU A 105 -12.76 13.62 -5.31
N THR A 106 -11.56 14.19 -5.25
CA THR A 106 -10.67 14.34 -6.41
C THR A 106 -9.57 13.27 -6.34
N SER A 107 -9.40 12.48 -7.40
CA SER A 107 -8.22 11.63 -7.54
C SER A 107 -7.00 12.51 -7.78
N LYS A 108 -6.01 12.44 -6.88
CA LYS A 108 -4.67 12.99 -7.14
C LYS A 108 -3.79 11.83 -7.58
N ILE A 109 -3.34 11.88 -8.84
CA ILE A 109 -2.34 10.94 -9.32
C ILE A 109 -1.04 11.29 -8.60
N GLN A 110 -0.54 10.37 -7.77
CA GLN A 110 0.84 10.46 -7.30
C GLN A 110 1.73 9.96 -8.43
N HIS A 111 2.31 10.88 -9.17
CA HIS A 111 3.39 10.56 -10.09
C HIS A 111 4.62 10.19 -9.27
N GLY A 112 5.27 9.05 -9.57
CA GLY A 112 6.62 8.78 -9.08
C GLY A 112 7.60 9.88 -9.55
N GLU A 113 8.82 9.93 -9.02
CA GLU A 113 9.80 11.02 -9.26
C GLU A 113 9.84 11.52 -10.72
N ALA A 114 9.80 10.60 -11.69
CA ALA A 114 9.78 10.91 -13.13
C ALA A 114 8.62 11.82 -13.58
N GLY A 115 7.41 11.66 -13.03
CA GLY A 115 6.25 12.46 -13.42
C GLY A 115 6.04 13.73 -12.57
N SER A 116 6.94 14.02 -11.62
CA SER A 116 6.98 15.31 -10.90
C SER A 116 7.84 16.36 -11.63
N THR A 117 8.52 15.99 -12.72
CA THR A 117 9.39 16.87 -13.51
C THR A 117 8.56 17.70 -14.49
N SER A 118 8.87 18.99 -14.64
CA SER A 118 8.18 19.86 -15.60
C SER A 118 8.44 19.41 -17.04
N LEU A 119 7.46 19.62 -17.93
CA LEU A 119 7.61 19.30 -19.36
C LEU A 119 8.78 20.05 -20.00
N GLU A 120 9.07 21.25 -19.51
CA GLU A 120 10.18 22.07 -19.96
C GLU A 120 11.54 21.45 -19.60
N ALA A 121 11.72 21.01 -18.36
CA ALA A 121 12.93 20.32 -17.93
C ALA A 121 13.11 18.97 -18.65
N VAL A 122 12.02 18.26 -18.94
CA VAL A 122 12.06 17.04 -19.77
C VAL A 122 12.50 17.36 -21.21
N ALA A 123 11.99 18.44 -21.80
CA ALA A 123 12.36 18.85 -23.14
C ALA A 123 13.84 19.28 -23.21
N GLU A 124 14.32 20.00 -22.20
CA GLU A 124 15.73 20.39 -22.06
C GLU A 124 16.64 19.17 -21.93
N GLY A 125 16.41 18.30 -20.95
CA GLY A 125 17.20 17.10 -20.76
C GLY A 125 17.21 16.18 -21.98
N ARG A 126 16.09 16.10 -22.74
CA ARG A 126 16.05 15.37 -24.01
C ARG A 126 17.00 15.96 -25.04
N ARG A 127 17.04 17.30 -25.19
CA ARG A 127 17.96 17.96 -26.14
C ARG A 127 19.40 17.69 -25.77
N ASP A 128 19.73 17.75 -24.48
CA ASP A 128 21.10 17.53 -24.00
C ASP A 128 21.58 16.11 -24.28
N ILE A 129 20.74 15.12 -24.01
CA ILE A 129 21.06 13.71 -24.31
C ILE A 129 21.19 13.50 -25.81
N GLN A 130 20.27 14.03 -26.63
CA GLN A 130 20.35 13.93 -28.09
C GLN A 130 21.62 14.59 -28.66
N ALA A 131 22.04 15.72 -28.10
CA ALA A 131 23.29 16.38 -28.49
C ALA A 131 24.50 15.50 -28.12
N ALA A 132 24.54 14.97 -26.89
CA ALA A 132 25.61 14.10 -26.41
C ALA A 132 25.70 12.78 -27.19
N THR A 133 24.58 12.24 -27.67
CA THR A 133 24.54 10.97 -28.41
C THR A 133 24.57 11.13 -29.93
N SER A 134 24.58 12.36 -30.47
CA SER A 134 24.46 12.66 -31.91
C SER A 134 25.56 12.04 -32.80
N GLY A 135 26.73 11.72 -32.22
CA GLY A 135 27.86 11.12 -32.94
C GLY A 135 27.92 9.60 -32.90
N PHE A 136 26.99 8.93 -32.20
CA PHE A 136 26.98 7.48 -32.08
C PHE A 136 26.03 6.85 -33.11
N SER A 137 26.44 5.73 -33.69
CA SER A 137 25.55 4.93 -34.53
C SER A 137 24.43 4.35 -33.68
N ALA A 138 23.21 4.29 -34.21
CA ALA A 138 22.10 3.62 -33.53
C ALA A 138 22.40 2.14 -33.21
N MET A 139 23.32 1.50 -33.96
CA MET A 139 23.77 0.13 -33.71
C MET A 139 24.71 0.01 -32.50
N ASP A 140 25.28 1.13 -32.02
CA ASP A 140 26.17 1.19 -30.85
C ASP A 140 25.43 1.65 -29.58
N VAL A 141 24.11 1.90 -29.68
CA VAL A 141 23.26 2.28 -28.55
C VAL A 141 22.67 1.02 -27.93
N TYR A 142 23.31 0.56 -26.86
CA TYR A 142 22.82 -0.57 -26.07
C TYR A 142 21.90 -0.08 -24.96
N ASN A 143 20.72 -0.73 -24.83
CA ASN A 143 19.90 -0.52 -23.65
C ASN A 143 20.60 -1.17 -22.45
N MET A 144 21.03 -0.34 -21.51
CA MET A 144 21.68 -0.76 -20.27
C MET A 144 20.72 -0.71 -19.08
N ASP A 145 19.42 -0.49 -19.29
CA ASP A 145 18.46 -0.68 -18.20
C ASP A 145 18.44 -2.16 -17.81
N GLU A 146 18.65 -2.44 -16.53
CA GLU A 146 18.31 -3.74 -15.96
C GLU A 146 16.79 -3.80 -15.89
N THR A 147 16.14 -4.06 -17.01
CA THR A 147 14.84 -4.74 -16.98
C THR A 147 15.12 -6.23 -16.83
N SER A 148 15.72 -6.61 -15.68
CA SER A 148 15.93 -8.01 -15.32
C SER A 148 14.57 -8.65 -15.04
N PHE A 149 14.41 -9.83 -15.62
CA PHE A 149 13.24 -10.68 -15.58
C PHE A 149 12.70 -10.92 -14.14
N PHE A 150 11.37 -10.78 -14.01
CA PHE A 150 10.47 -11.21 -12.92
C PHE A 150 10.38 -10.38 -11.64
#